data_AF-A0A4Y8PEV7-F1
#
_entry.id   AF-A0A4Y8PEV7-F1
#
_cell.length_a   1.000
_cell.length_b   1.000
_cell.length_c   1.000
_cell.angle_alpha   90.00
_cell.angle_beta   90.00
_cell.angle_gamma   90.00
#
_symmetry.space_group_name_H-M   'P 1'
#
loop_
_entity.id
_entity.type
_entity.pdbx_description
1 polymer ?
#
loop_
_entity_poly.entity_id
_entity_poly.type
_entity_poly.pdbx_seq_one_letter_code
_entity_poly.pdbx_strand_id
1 'polypeptide(L)'
;MGKKSFYSILLFLFYISMNGGSYPNISALQGEALPPSFDDLSLKISRGNKKNETLSSRIYLITLNSVGMDTGSFPGGGIYSSAAAVSKILSQALEIPLKIPYLADLYDWLKAHAILIKKPSELISGDIIISPSSKDVQGHVGIIGERISERPDFAIYSNSLDSCLFLKNWTLSRWREYFEKDLKLNVYYFRLLKPLPQSTSNGP
;
A
#
# COMPACT_ATOMS: atom_id res chain seq x y z
N MET A 1 6.80 -30.62 8.58
CA MET A 1 8.07 -30.26 9.24
C MET A 1 8.96 -29.58 8.22
N GLY A 2 9.37 -28.33 8.46
CA GLY A 2 10.19 -27.56 7.52
C GLY A 2 10.39 -26.10 7.90
N LYS A 3 10.64 -25.80 9.18
CA LYS A 3 11.03 -24.45 9.65
C LYS A 3 12.56 -24.37 9.68
N LYS A 4 13.23 -23.99 8.59
CA LYS A 4 14.70 -23.69 8.60
C LYS A 4 15.14 -22.65 7.55
N SER A 5 14.41 -21.55 7.35
CA SER A 5 14.88 -20.50 6.41
C SER A 5 14.74 -19.05 6.88
N PHE A 6 14.37 -18.79 8.14
CA PHE A 6 14.24 -17.41 8.66
C PHE A 6 15.28 -17.06 9.73
N TYR A 7 15.97 -18.04 10.32
CA TYR A 7 16.98 -17.79 11.38
C TYR A 7 18.35 -17.34 10.84
N SER A 8 18.66 -17.54 9.56
CA SER A 8 19.99 -17.23 9.02
C SER A 8 20.20 -15.75 8.68
N ILE A 9 19.13 -15.02 8.33
CA ILE A 9 19.21 -13.60 7.96
C ILE A 9 19.21 -12.71 9.22
N LEU A 10 18.50 -13.12 10.27
CA LEU A 10 18.48 -12.38 11.54
C LEU A 10 19.81 -12.46 12.30
N LEU A 11 20.58 -13.55 12.13
CA LEU A 11 21.89 -13.70 12.77
C LEU A 11 22.98 -12.82 12.14
N PHE A 12 22.85 -12.51 10.85
CA PHE A 12 23.85 -11.70 10.11
C PHE A 12 23.76 -10.21 10.48
N LEU A 13 22.54 -9.71 10.74
CA LEU A 13 22.33 -8.33 11.17
C LEU A 13 22.69 -8.11 12.65
N PHE A 14 22.64 -9.15 13.49
CA PHE A 14 23.06 -9.07 14.89
C PHE A 14 24.59 -9.10 15.06
N TYR A 15 25.33 -9.76 14.17
CA TYR A 15 26.79 -9.84 14.25
C TYR A 15 27.50 -8.51 13.89
N ILE A 16 26.87 -7.68 13.05
CA ILE A 16 27.44 -6.40 12.61
C ILE A 16 27.30 -5.30 13.69
N SER A 17 26.43 -5.47 14.68
CA SER A 17 26.19 -4.47 15.72
C SER A 17 27.02 -4.65 17.01
N MET A 18 27.85 -5.69 17.14
CA MET A 18 28.57 -5.98 18.41
C MET A 18 30.09 -6.07 18.34
N ASN A 19 30.72 -5.90 17.18
CA ASN A 19 32.19 -5.87 17.09
C ASN A 19 32.67 -4.57 16.43
N GLY A 20 32.95 -3.56 17.27
CA GLY A 20 33.90 -2.53 16.89
C GLY A 20 35.27 -3.19 16.74
N GLY A 21 35.81 -3.21 15.52
CA GLY A 21 37.13 -3.76 15.28
C GLY A 21 37.48 -3.88 13.80
N SER A 22 38.50 -3.11 13.39
CA SER A 22 39.41 -3.28 12.24
C SER A 22 38.92 -4.03 11.00
N TYR A 23 38.82 -3.30 9.90
CA TYR A 23 38.79 -3.88 8.55
C TYR A 23 40.07 -4.68 8.27
N PRO A 24 39.99 -5.97 7.89
CA PRO A 24 41.15 -6.68 7.37
C PRO A 24 41.41 -6.30 5.90
N ASN A 25 42.71 -6.29 5.60
CA ASN A 25 43.35 -5.92 4.35
C ASN A 25 42.84 -6.75 3.16
N ILE A 26 42.43 -6.09 2.08
CA ILE A 26 41.89 -6.70 0.86
C ILE A 26 43.07 -7.18 0.00
N SER A 27 43.47 -8.44 0.17
CA SER A 27 44.40 -9.12 -0.74
C SER A 27 44.29 -10.64 -0.63
N ALA A 28 43.08 -11.17 -0.82
CA ALA A 28 42.84 -12.56 -1.23
C ALA A 28 41.33 -12.71 -1.36
N LEU A 29 40.86 -12.91 -2.60
CA LEU A 29 39.58 -13.51 -3.04
C LEU A 29 39.23 -12.90 -4.39
N GLN A 30 40.10 -13.19 -5.36
CA GLN A 30 39.84 -12.97 -6.76
C GLN A 30 39.02 -14.18 -7.23
N GLY A 31 37.70 -14.03 -7.36
CA GLY A 31 36.87 -15.08 -7.94
C GLY A 31 35.41 -15.21 -7.50
N GLU A 32 34.87 -14.40 -6.59
CA GLU A 32 33.42 -14.40 -6.33
C GLU A 32 32.81 -13.04 -6.68
N ALA A 33 31.79 -13.09 -7.53
CA ALA A 33 31.03 -11.91 -7.94
C ALA A 33 30.41 -11.25 -6.70
N LEU A 34 30.66 -9.95 -6.54
CA LEU A 34 30.00 -9.12 -5.52
C LEU A 34 28.49 -9.34 -5.57
N PRO A 35 27.81 -9.47 -4.41
CA PRO A 35 26.35 -9.51 -4.39
C PRO A 35 25.82 -8.22 -5.03
N PRO A 36 24.78 -8.30 -5.90
CA PRO A 36 24.27 -7.13 -6.60
C PRO A 36 23.81 -6.08 -5.59
N SER A 37 24.15 -4.82 -5.85
CA SER A 37 23.68 -3.71 -5.02
C SER A 37 22.14 -3.67 -5.01
N PHE A 38 21.57 -3.10 -3.95
CA PHE A 38 20.11 -2.90 -3.86
C PHE A 38 19.56 -2.13 -5.08
N ASP A 39 20.36 -1.21 -5.63
CA ASP A 39 20.02 -0.47 -6.85
C ASP A 39 19.90 -1.40 -8.07
N ASP A 40 20.80 -2.38 -8.20
CA ASP A 40 20.80 -3.35 -9.30
C ASP A 40 19.62 -4.33 -9.22
N LEU A 41 19.19 -4.68 -8.00
CA LEU A 41 17.96 -5.45 -7.76
C LEU A 41 16.71 -4.65 -8.14
N SER A 42 16.65 -3.35 -7.81
CA SER A 42 15.53 -2.49 -8.20
C SER A 42 15.46 -2.26 -9.72
N LEU A 43 16.63 -2.15 -10.38
CA LEU A 43 16.73 -1.97 -11.84
C LEU A 43 16.41 -3.25 -12.62
N LYS A 44 16.78 -4.44 -12.12
CA LYS A 44 16.39 -5.72 -12.74
C LYS A 44 14.90 -6.02 -12.58
N ILE A 45 14.29 -5.67 -11.45
CA ILE A 45 12.83 -5.79 -11.27
C ILE A 45 12.10 -4.79 -12.19
N SER A 46 12.63 -3.57 -12.35
CA SER A 46 12.04 -2.52 -13.20
C SER A 46 12.11 -2.80 -14.71
N ARG A 47 13.19 -3.46 -15.19
CA ARG A 47 13.37 -3.75 -16.62
C ARG A 47 12.79 -5.11 -17.07
N GLY A 48 12.52 -6.04 -16.15
CA GLY A 48 12.17 -7.42 -16.49
C GLY A 48 10.69 -7.74 -16.73
N ASN A 49 9.71 -6.89 -16.39
CA ASN A 49 8.31 -7.34 -16.35
C ASN A 49 7.23 -6.28 -16.68
N LYS A 50 7.53 -5.31 -17.55
CA LYS A 50 6.57 -4.27 -17.95
C LYS A 50 5.32 -4.77 -18.70
N LYS A 51 5.20 -6.07 -19.01
CA LYS A 51 4.11 -6.59 -19.85
C LYS A 51 2.80 -6.91 -19.11
N ASN A 52 2.79 -7.09 -17.78
CA ASN A 52 1.60 -7.49 -17.02
C ASN A 52 1.43 -6.76 -15.66
N GLU A 53 1.84 -5.49 -15.55
CA GLU A 53 1.55 -4.70 -14.35
C GLU A 53 0.05 -4.37 -14.31
N THR A 54 -0.70 -4.99 -13.38
CA THR A 54 -2.10 -4.60 -13.13
C THR A 54 -2.13 -3.27 -12.37
N LEU A 55 -3.22 -2.52 -12.52
CA LEU A 55 -3.39 -1.26 -11.80
C LEU A 55 -3.33 -1.49 -10.27
N SER A 56 -3.90 -2.59 -9.76
CA SER A 56 -3.79 -2.95 -8.33
C SER A 56 -2.33 -3.15 -7.90
N SER A 57 -1.51 -3.86 -8.68
CA SER A 57 -0.08 -4.02 -8.38
C SER A 57 0.64 -2.67 -8.34
N ARG A 58 0.32 -1.76 -9.27
CA ARG A 58 0.88 -0.40 -9.30
C ARG A 58 0.47 0.42 -8.08
N ILE A 59 -0.82 0.43 -7.74
CA ILE A 59 -1.35 1.11 -6.55
C ILE A 59 -0.59 0.61 -5.32
N TYR A 60 -0.41 -0.71 -5.21
CA TYR A 60 0.29 -1.30 -4.08
C TYR A 60 1.78 -0.90 -4.03
N LEU A 61 2.49 -0.91 -5.16
CA LEU A 61 3.89 -0.46 -5.22
C LEU A 61 4.04 1.01 -4.76
N ILE A 62 3.14 1.89 -5.20
CA ILE A 62 3.14 3.29 -4.78
C ILE A 62 2.79 3.41 -3.29
N THR A 63 1.87 2.57 -2.79
CA THR A 63 1.51 2.50 -1.37
C THR A 63 2.73 2.18 -0.51
N LEU A 64 3.54 1.18 -0.90
CA LEU A 64 4.77 0.83 -0.20
C LEU A 64 5.77 2.00 -0.17
N ASN A 65 5.92 2.71 -1.29
CA ASN A 65 6.78 3.88 -1.39
C ASN A 65 6.24 5.12 -0.66
N SER A 66 4.97 5.10 -0.24
CA SER A 66 4.31 6.19 0.48
C SER A 66 4.28 5.96 2.00
N VAL A 67 4.82 4.85 2.50
CA VAL A 67 4.92 4.61 3.94
C VAL A 67 5.80 5.67 4.58
N GLY A 68 5.29 6.31 5.64
CA GLY A 68 5.95 7.44 6.31
C GLY A 68 5.71 8.79 5.64
N MET A 69 4.89 8.86 4.58
CA MET A 69 4.44 10.12 4.02
C MET A 69 3.71 10.95 5.07
N ASP A 70 4.17 12.18 5.29
CA ASP A 70 3.51 13.17 6.13
C ASP A 70 2.20 13.64 5.46
N THR A 71 1.09 13.43 6.17
CA THR A 71 -0.25 13.80 5.75
C THR A 71 -0.80 14.98 6.55
N GLY A 72 -0.03 15.52 7.52
CA GLY A 72 -0.43 16.62 8.39
C GLY A 72 -0.82 17.88 7.61
N SER A 73 -0.12 18.13 6.50
CA SER A 73 -0.37 19.26 5.59
C SER A 73 -1.43 19.00 4.51
N PHE A 74 -1.99 17.79 4.44
CA PHE A 74 -2.95 17.47 3.39
C PHE A 74 -4.32 18.09 3.70
N PRO A 75 -5.12 18.38 2.67
CA PRO A 75 -6.52 18.79 2.85
C PRO A 75 -7.28 17.85 3.80
N GLY A 76 -8.10 18.43 4.68
CA GLY A 76 -8.72 17.73 5.81
C GLY A 76 -7.91 17.84 7.11
N GLY A 77 -6.58 17.92 7.01
CA GLY A 77 -5.68 18.14 8.15
C GLY A 77 -5.48 16.91 9.02
N GLY A 78 -4.22 16.55 9.26
CA GLY A 78 -3.80 15.53 10.22
C GLY A 78 -4.63 14.23 10.15
N ILE A 79 -5.51 14.03 11.12
CA ILE A 79 -6.29 12.79 11.30
C ILE A 79 -7.36 12.58 10.21
N TYR A 80 -7.85 13.64 9.57
CA TYR A 80 -8.91 13.57 8.54
C TYR A 80 -8.37 13.48 7.11
N SER A 81 -7.05 13.37 6.95
CA SER A 81 -6.37 13.39 5.64
C SER A 81 -6.39 12.05 4.89
N SER A 82 -7.07 11.02 5.39
CA SER A 82 -7.03 9.67 4.79
C SER A 82 -7.51 9.64 3.35
N ALA A 83 -8.57 10.37 3.02
CA ALA A 83 -9.06 10.50 1.66
C ALA A 83 -8.06 11.21 0.75
N ALA A 84 -7.47 12.33 1.22
CA ALA A 84 -6.44 13.04 0.48
C ALA A 84 -5.18 12.17 0.24
N ALA A 85 -4.76 11.39 1.24
CA ALA A 85 -3.61 10.49 1.15
C ALA A 85 -3.85 9.38 0.11
N VAL A 86 -5.00 8.71 0.18
CA VAL A 86 -5.36 7.67 -0.80
C VAL A 86 -5.57 8.28 -2.19
N SER A 87 -6.23 9.45 -2.29
CA SER A 87 -6.40 10.16 -3.57
C SER A 87 -5.07 10.49 -4.23
N LYS A 88 -4.05 10.89 -3.47
CA LYS A 88 -2.70 11.15 -4.00
C LYS A 88 -2.07 9.89 -4.57
N ILE A 89 -2.14 8.77 -3.85
CA ILE A 89 -1.62 7.46 -4.31
C ILE A 89 -2.35 7.02 -5.59
N LEU A 90 -3.68 7.13 -5.61
CA LEU A 90 -4.49 6.81 -6.78
C LEU A 90 -4.15 7.72 -7.98
N SER A 91 -3.95 9.02 -7.75
CA SER A 91 -3.52 9.97 -8.79
C SER A 91 -2.21 9.55 -9.44
N GLN A 92 -1.23 9.11 -8.65
CA GLN A 92 0.05 8.63 -9.14
C GLN A 92 -0.09 7.30 -9.90
N ALA A 93 -0.91 6.38 -9.41
CA ALA A 93 -1.11 5.07 -10.05
C ALA A 93 -1.84 5.19 -11.39
N LEU A 94 -2.83 6.07 -11.46
CA LEU A 94 -3.66 6.31 -12.65
C LEU A 94 -3.01 7.26 -13.66
N GLU A 95 -1.95 7.97 -13.27
CA GLU A 95 -1.32 9.03 -14.07
C GLU A 95 -2.30 10.15 -14.46
N ILE A 96 -3.33 10.39 -13.63
CA ILE A 96 -4.31 11.47 -13.79
C ILE A 96 -4.35 12.31 -12.51
N PRO A 97 -4.59 13.63 -12.60
CA PRO A 97 -4.76 14.46 -11.41
C PRO A 97 -6.04 14.08 -10.66
N LEU A 98 -5.89 13.41 -9.51
CA LEU A 98 -6.99 13.09 -8.60
C LEU A 98 -6.76 13.82 -7.28
N LYS A 99 -7.57 14.84 -7.01
CA LYS A 99 -7.49 15.69 -5.81
C LYS A 99 -8.82 15.64 -5.07
N ILE A 100 -9.13 14.50 -4.48
CA ILE A 100 -10.35 14.29 -3.71
C ILE A 100 -10.01 14.33 -2.22
N PRO A 101 -10.28 15.46 -1.53
CA PRO A 101 -9.86 15.64 -0.14
C PRO A 101 -10.84 15.03 0.86
N TYR A 102 -12.12 14.86 0.48
CA TYR A 102 -13.17 14.43 1.39
C TYR A 102 -13.53 12.96 1.18
N LEU A 103 -13.81 12.27 2.29
CA LEU A 103 -14.11 10.83 2.29
C LEU A 103 -15.40 10.51 1.52
N ALA A 104 -16.43 11.35 1.63
CA ALA A 104 -17.70 11.18 0.92
C ALA A 104 -17.49 11.24 -0.61
N ASP A 105 -16.78 12.26 -1.08
CA ASP A 105 -16.47 12.43 -2.50
C ASP A 105 -15.61 11.26 -3.02
N LEU A 106 -14.67 10.75 -2.22
CA LEU A 106 -13.84 9.61 -2.61
C LEU A 106 -14.69 8.33 -2.70
N TYR A 107 -15.64 8.14 -1.79
CA TYR A 107 -16.57 7.02 -1.85
C TYR A 107 -17.46 7.09 -3.10
N ASP A 108 -18.00 8.26 -3.42
CA ASP A 108 -18.81 8.47 -4.62
C ASP A 108 -18.00 8.25 -5.90
N TRP A 109 -16.75 8.74 -5.93
CA TRP A 109 -15.84 8.52 -7.04
C TRP A 109 -15.52 7.03 -7.23
N LEU A 110 -15.24 6.29 -6.15
CA LEU A 110 -14.98 4.85 -6.20
C LEU A 110 -16.18 4.06 -6.72
N LYS A 111 -17.40 4.40 -6.30
CA LYS A 111 -18.62 3.77 -6.83
C LYS A 111 -18.77 3.94 -8.34
N ALA A 112 -18.34 5.08 -8.88
CA ALA A 112 -18.46 5.39 -10.31
C ALA A 112 -17.32 4.80 -11.15
N HIS A 113 -16.13 4.58 -10.58
CA HIS A 113 -14.91 4.25 -11.35
C HIS A 113 -14.27 2.90 -10.99
N ALA A 114 -14.80 2.17 -10.01
CA ALA A 114 -14.24 0.92 -9.53
C ALA A 114 -15.28 -0.20 -9.44
N ILE A 115 -14.80 -1.44 -9.42
CA ILE A 115 -15.63 -2.61 -9.15
C ILE A 115 -15.74 -2.82 -7.65
N LEU A 116 -16.96 -3.03 -7.16
CA LEU A 116 -17.22 -3.41 -5.78
C LEU A 116 -16.90 -4.90 -5.56
N ILE A 117 -15.95 -5.19 -4.69
CA ILE A 117 -15.59 -6.55 -4.27
C ILE A 117 -16.49 -6.99 -3.12
N LYS A 118 -17.14 -8.14 -3.26
CA LYS A 118 -18.19 -8.59 -2.31
C LYS A 118 -17.65 -9.44 -1.18
N LYS A 119 -16.54 -10.15 -1.40
CA LYS A 119 -15.99 -11.10 -0.42
C LYS A 119 -14.53 -10.76 -0.09
N PRO A 120 -14.15 -10.75 1.20
CA PRO A 120 -12.75 -10.59 1.61
C PRO A 120 -11.77 -11.57 0.96
N SER A 121 -12.23 -12.78 0.59
CA SER A 121 -11.41 -13.79 -0.09
C SER A 121 -11.00 -13.40 -1.52
N GLU A 122 -11.69 -12.44 -2.14
CA GLU A 122 -11.42 -11.97 -3.49
C GLU A 122 -10.46 -10.77 -3.51
N LEU A 123 -10.11 -10.23 -2.34
CA LEU A 123 -9.24 -9.06 -2.21
C LEU A 123 -7.81 -9.38 -2.65
N ILE A 124 -7.18 -8.39 -3.28
CA ILE A 124 -5.76 -8.39 -3.63
C ILE A 124 -5.11 -7.10 -3.16
N SER A 125 -3.78 -7.13 -3.04
CA SER A 125 -3.01 -5.94 -2.70
C SER A 125 -3.26 -4.83 -3.74
N GLY A 126 -3.48 -3.62 -3.24
CA GLY A 126 -3.84 -2.44 -4.05
C GLY A 126 -5.34 -2.20 -4.19
N ASP A 127 -6.20 -3.11 -3.73
CA ASP A 127 -7.62 -2.79 -3.56
C ASP A 127 -7.81 -1.73 -2.47
N ILE A 128 -8.90 -0.98 -2.55
CA ILE A 128 -9.23 0.10 -1.62
C ILE A 128 -10.27 -0.40 -0.63
N ILE A 129 -10.03 -0.16 0.66
CA ILE A 129 -11.01 -0.39 1.73
C ILE A 129 -11.51 0.96 2.24
N ILE A 130 -12.82 1.10 2.34
CA ILE A 130 -13.44 2.34 2.80
C ILE A 130 -14.63 2.05 3.71
N SER A 131 -14.66 2.80 4.81
CA SER A 131 -15.81 2.90 5.70
C SER A 131 -16.30 4.35 5.65
N PRO A 132 -17.35 4.67 4.86
CA PRO A 132 -17.85 6.04 4.73
C PRO A 132 -18.36 6.57 6.08
N SER A 133 -18.23 7.87 6.32
CA SER A 133 -18.79 8.51 7.51
C SER A 133 -20.31 8.39 7.54
N SER A 134 -20.88 8.30 8.74
CA SER A 134 -22.30 8.56 9.01
C SER A 134 -22.44 9.84 9.84
N LYS A 135 -23.67 10.34 10.05
CA LYS A 135 -23.95 11.68 10.63
C LYS A 135 -22.97 12.11 11.71
N ASP A 136 -22.77 11.27 12.73
CA ASP A 136 -21.97 11.60 13.91
C ASP A 136 -20.73 10.70 14.06
N VAL A 137 -20.46 9.84 13.07
CA VAL A 137 -19.40 8.83 13.15
C VAL A 137 -18.45 8.98 11.97
N GLN A 138 -17.22 9.36 12.29
CA GLN A 138 -16.16 9.54 11.32
C GLN A 138 -15.71 8.21 10.71
N GLY A 139 -15.76 8.14 9.39
CA GLY A 139 -15.24 7.03 8.61
C GLY A 139 -13.75 7.12 8.32
N HIS A 140 -13.24 6.14 7.55
CA HIS A 140 -11.84 6.09 7.14
C HIS A 140 -11.66 5.36 5.81
N VAL A 141 -10.48 5.52 5.21
CA VAL A 141 -10.10 4.83 3.97
C VAL A 141 -8.64 4.39 4.04
N GLY A 142 -8.35 3.25 3.40
CA GLY A 142 -7.01 2.69 3.31
C GLY A 142 -6.85 1.82 2.07
N ILE A 143 -5.64 1.28 1.92
CA ILE A 143 -5.26 0.42 0.80
C ILE A 143 -4.93 -0.96 1.36
N ILE A 144 -5.52 -1.99 0.75
CA ILE A 144 -5.25 -3.39 1.06
C ILE A 144 -3.81 -3.72 0.69
N GLY A 145 -3.10 -4.29 1.64
CA GLY A 145 -1.70 -4.66 1.55
C GLY A 145 -1.48 -6.14 1.30
N GLU A 146 -0.36 -6.65 1.82
CA GLU A 146 -0.03 -8.06 1.80
C GLU A 146 -0.99 -8.89 2.65
N ARG A 147 -1.20 -10.15 2.25
CA ARG A 147 -1.92 -11.14 3.07
C ARG A 147 -1.06 -11.52 4.27
N ILE A 148 -1.67 -11.54 5.46
CA ILE A 148 -0.96 -11.80 6.73
C ILE A 148 -1.42 -13.10 7.42
N SER A 149 -2.46 -13.75 6.92
CA SER A 149 -3.00 -14.99 7.46
C SER A 149 -3.62 -15.87 6.37
N GLU A 150 -3.80 -17.16 6.69
CA GLU A 150 -4.51 -18.11 5.82
C GLU A 150 -6.02 -17.85 5.79
N ARG A 151 -6.55 -17.31 6.88
CA ARG A 151 -7.89 -16.67 6.90
C ARG A 151 -7.77 -15.34 6.15
N PRO A 152 -8.78 -14.88 5.41
CA PRO A 152 -8.68 -13.66 4.61
C PRO A 152 -8.48 -12.43 5.52
N ASP A 153 -7.22 -12.15 5.83
CA ASP A 153 -6.74 -11.02 6.61
C ASP A 153 -5.51 -10.45 5.90
N PHE A 154 -5.47 -9.13 5.87
CA PHE A 154 -4.52 -8.36 5.10
C PHE A 154 -4.01 -7.21 5.95
N ALA A 155 -2.77 -6.81 5.73
CA ALA A 155 -2.32 -5.52 6.18
C ALA A 155 -3.15 -4.42 5.50
N ILE A 156 -3.43 -3.33 6.21
CA ILE A 156 -4.06 -2.15 5.63
C ILE A 156 -3.16 -0.95 5.88
N TYR A 157 -2.88 -0.23 4.80
CA TYR A 157 -2.11 1.00 4.81
C TYR A 157 -3.08 2.17 4.82
N SER A 158 -3.00 3.03 5.81
CA SER A 158 -3.89 4.20 5.93
C SER A 158 -3.22 5.34 6.68
N ASN A 159 -3.87 6.49 6.68
CA ASN A 159 -3.44 7.60 7.52
C ASN A 159 -3.59 7.22 9.01
N SER A 160 -2.54 7.46 9.78
CA SER A 160 -2.52 7.32 11.24
C SER A 160 -3.17 8.53 11.90
N LEU A 161 -4.14 8.27 12.78
CA LEU A 161 -4.83 9.30 13.56
C LEU A 161 -3.92 9.90 14.65
N ASP A 162 -2.85 9.20 15.06
CA ASP A 162 -2.00 9.69 16.15
C ASP A 162 -0.79 10.48 15.64
N SER A 163 -0.26 10.10 14.48
CA SER A 163 1.03 10.60 14.00
C SER A 163 0.96 11.42 12.72
N CYS A 164 -0.22 11.51 12.08
CA CYS A 164 -0.37 12.16 10.76
C CYS A 164 0.59 11.59 9.70
N LEU A 165 0.89 10.30 9.80
CA LEU A 165 1.73 9.58 8.84
C LEU A 165 0.90 8.51 8.14
N PHE A 166 1.18 8.27 6.86
CA PHE A 166 0.62 7.13 6.15
C PHE A 166 1.39 5.86 6.52
N LEU A 167 0.73 4.92 7.21
CA LEU A 167 1.38 3.78 7.86
C LEU A 167 0.65 2.46 7.62
N LYS A 168 1.36 1.35 7.84
CA LYS A 168 0.82 0.00 7.94
C LYS A 168 0.38 -0.32 9.37
N ASN A 169 -0.71 0.29 9.82
CA ASN A 169 -1.16 0.27 11.22
C ASN A 169 -2.47 -0.50 11.46
N TRP A 170 -3.09 -1.02 10.40
CA TRP A 170 -4.34 -1.78 10.47
C TRP A 170 -4.20 -3.19 9.89
N THR A 171 -5.09 -4.08 10.32
CA THR A 171 -5.39 -5.34 9.64
C THR A 171 -6.85 -5.32 9.21
N LEU A 172 -7.22 -6.14 8.22
CA LEU A 172 -8.61 -6.26 7.78
C LEU A 172 -9.52 -6.70 8.93
N SER A 173 -9.07 -7.66 9.74
CA SER A 173 -9.82 -8.09 10.93
C SER A 173 -10.07 -6.92 11.90
N ARG A 174 -9.01 -6.14 12.22
CA ARG A 174 -9.12 -5.00 13.15
C ARG A 174 -9.97 -3.87 12.59
N TRP A 175 -9.86 -3.61 11.28
CA TRP A 175 -10.67 -2.61 10.59
C TRP A 175 -12.16 -2.94 10.68
N ARG A 176 -12.52 -4.20 10.40
CA ARG A 176 -13.91 -4.65 10.49
C ARG A 176 -14.43 -4.65 11.92
N GLU A 177 -13.62 -5.09 12.89
CA GLU A 177 -14.00 -5.02 14.31
C GLU A 177 -14.38 -3.58 14.67
N TYR A 178 -13.48 -2.63 14.39
CA TYR A 178 -13.67 -1.24 14.77
C TYR A 178 -14.80 -0.55 13.97
N PHE A 179 -14.71 -0.52 12.64
CA PHE A 179 -15.65 0.24 11.83
C PHE A 179 -17.01 -0.45 11.67
N GLU A 180 -17.03 -1.76 11.45
CA GLU A 180 -18.28 -2.51 11.21
C GLU A 180 -19.01 -2.82 12.52
N LYS A 181 -18.29 -3.36 13.51
CA LYS A 181 -18.94 -3.82 14.75
C LYS A 181 -19.06 -2.72 15.80
N ASP A 182 -18.01 -1.96 16.06
CA ASP A 182 -18.06 -0.95 17.14
C ASP A 182 -18.79 0.30 16.68
N LEU A 183 -18.38 0.84 15.52
CA LEU A 183 -18.90 2.10 14.98
C LEU A 183 -20.16 1.96 14.09
N LYS A 184 -20.58 0.72 13.79
CA LYS A 184 -21.77 0.43 12.96
C LYS A 184 -21.73 1.07 11.56
N LEU A 185 -20.53 1.29 11.02
CA LEU A 185 -20.34 1.77 9.65
C LEU A 185 -20.25 0.59 8.68
N ASN A 186 -20.73 0.78 7.46
CA ASN A 186 -20.51 -0.19 6.40
C ASN A 186 -19.03 -0.21 5.99
N VAL A 187 -18.53 -1.39 5.62
CA VAL A 187 -17.18 -1.57 5.06
C VAL A 187 -17.33 -2.00 3.60
N TYR A 188 -16.74 -1.23 2.69
CA TYR A 188 -16.74 -1.51 1.26
C TYR A 188 -15.32 -1.74 0.75
N TYR A 189 -15.22 -2.54 -0.30
CA TYR A 189 -13.96 -2.86 -0.95
C TYR A 189 -14.07 -2.56 -2.45
N PHE A 190 -13.13 -1.81 -2.98
CA PHE A 190 -13.14 -1.39 -4.38
C PHE A 190 -11.86 -1.81 -5.08
N ARG A 191 -12.01 -2.32 -6.30
CA ARG A 191 -10.90 -2.58 -7.21
C ARG A 191 -10.98 -1.62 -8.38
N LEU A 192 -9.96 -0.78 -8.55
CA LEU A 192 -9.84 0.04 -9.75
C LEU A 192 -9.41 -0.85 -10.92
N LEU A 193 -10.06 -0.63 -12.06
CA LEU A 193 -9.60 -1.18 -13.34
C LEU A 193 -8.83 -0.09 -14.08
N LYS A 194 -7.89 -0.51 -14.94
CA LYS A 194 -7.12 0.41 -15.78
C LYS A 194 -8.10 1.35 -16.51
N PRO A 195 -7.86 2.68 -16.54
CA PRO A 195 -8.68 3.55 -17.36
C PRO A 195 -8.63 3.01 -18.80
N LEU A 196 -9.80 2.76 -19.39
CA LEU A 196 -9.89 2.52 -20.82
C LEU A 196 -9.22 3.71 -21.51
N PRO A 197 -8.31 3.51 -22.47
CA PRO A 197 -7.79 4.63 -23.23
C PRO A 197 -8.99 5.37 -23.80
N GLN A 198 -9.07 6.68 -23.53
CA GLN A 198 -10.06 7.54 -24.18
C GLN A 198 -9.87 7.33 -25.68
N SER A 199 -10.86 6.71 -26.32
CA SER A 199 -10.97 6.68 -27.76
C SER A 199 -10.94 8.14 -28.21
N THR A 200 -9.82 8.57 -28.77
CA THR A 200 -9.78 9.80 -29.56
C THR A 200 -10.69 9.55 -30.75
N SER A 201 -11.98 9.87 -30.61
CA SER A 201 -12.86 10.05 -31.74
C SER A 201 -12.38 11.33 -32.44
N ASN A 202 -11.37 11.17 -33.29
CA ASN A 202 -11.16 12.11 -34.38
C ASN A 202 -12.35 11.88 -35.33
N GLY A 203 -13.44 12.61 -35.07
CA GLY A 203 -14.52 12.75 -36.03
C GLY A 203 -14.00 13.56 -37.22
N PRO A 204 -14.35 13.17 -38.46
CA PRO A 204 -14.23 14.07 -39.61
C PRO A 204 -15.19 15.27 -39.48
#